data_AF-A0A6S6M551-F1
#
_entry.id   AF-A0A6S6M551-F1
#
_cell.length_a   1.000
_cell.length_b   1.000
_cell.length_c   1.000
_cell.angle_alpha   90.00
_cell.angle_beta   90.00
_cell.angle_gamma   90.00
#
_symmetry.space_group_name_H-M   'P 1'
#
loop_
_entity.id
_entity.type
_entity.pdbx_description
1 polymer ?
#
loop_
_entity_poly.entity_id
_entity_poly.type
_entity_poly.pdbx_seq_one_letter_code
_entity_poly.pdbx_strand_id
1 'polypeptide(L)'
;MERLTKIGFRPVGRWQLTQGKLDCALECEGESRNVLYAFISGGEVLYVGKTTQPLKKRMYGYQNPGTTQSTNIKGNRLLNDLITSGDTVEIYALPDHGLLHLGDFHINLAAGLEDSLIGKLQPKWNGCGLKS
;
A
#
# COMPACT_ATOMS: atom_id res chain seq x y z
N MET A 1 -9.99 2.00 -10.21
CA MET A 1 -10.77 2.57 -9.07
C MET A 1 -11.97 1.74 -8.64
N GLU A 2 -13.03 1.59 -9.45
CA GLU A 2 -14.29 0.94 -9.00
C GLU A 2 -14.14 -0.44 -8.36
N ARG A 3 -13.18 -1.24 -8.81
CA ARG A 3 -12.99 -2.61 -8.29
C ARG A 3 -12.43 -2.61 -6.86
N LEU A 4 -11.54 -1.68 -6.52
CA LEU A 4 -10.97 -1.62 -5.16
C LEU A 4 -11.98 -1.08 -4.15
N THR A 5 -12.71 -0.02 -4.52
CA THR A 5 -13.76 0.54 -3.67
C THR A 5 -14.92 -0.44 -3.45
N LYS A 6 -15.29 -1.24 -4.46
CA LYS A 6 -16.28 -2.32 -4.33
C LYS A 6 -15.87 -3.43 -3.35
N ILE A 7 -14.57 -3.66 -3.18
CA ILE A 7 -14.03 -4.67 -2.24
C ILE A 7 -13.84 -4.06 -0.84
N GLY A 8 -14.04 -2.74 -0.68
CA GLY A 8 -13.99 -2.05 0.60
C GLY A 8 -12.70 -1.28 0.87
N PHE A 9 -11.80 -1.15 -0.12
CA PHE A 9 -10.66 -0.23 0.01
C PHE A 9 -11.15 1.20 0.15
N ARG A 10 -10.56 1.94 1.08
CA ARG A 10 -10.87 3.35 1.34
C ARG A 10 -9.62 4.20 1.19
N PRO A 11 -9.74 5.46 0.74
CA PRO A 11 -8.62 6.39 0.81
C PRO A 11 -8.25 6.62 2.28
N VAL A 12 -6.96 6.51 2.59
CA VAL A 12 -6.45 6.67 3.97
C VAL A 12 -5.32 7.69 4.06
N GLY A 13 -4.86 8.22 2.94
CA GLY A 13 -3.79 9.21 2.90
C GLY A 13 -3.18 9.36 1.52
N ARG A 14 -2.05 10.05 1.47
CA ARG A 14 -1.29 10.30 0.24
C ARG A 14 0.20 10.43 0.51
N TRP A 15 0.98 10.21 -0.54
CA TRP A 15 2.38 10.58 -0.58
C TRP A 15 2.55 12.00 -1.12
N GLN A 16 3.52 12.71 -0.55
CA GLN A 16 3.87 14.08 -0.94
C GLN A 16 5.37 14.34 -0.74
N LEU A 17 5.86 15.44 -1.29
CA LEU A 17 7.21 15.95 -0.98
C LEU A 17 7.11 17.06 0.05
N THR A 18 7.69 16.82 1.23
CA THR A 18 7.83 17.83 2.29
C THR A 18 9.30 18.20 2.39
N GLN A 19 9.65 19.46 2.12
CA GLN A 19 11.04 19.95 2.13
C GLN A 19 12.00 19.12 1.25
N GLY A 20 11.52 18.66 0.09
CA GLY A 20 12.31 17.86 -0.85
C GLY A 20 12.54 16.41 -0.41
N LYS A 21 11.87 15.94 0.64
CA LYS A 21 11.88 14.54 1.07
C LYS A 21 10.51 13.93 0.91
N LEU A 22 10.49 12.64 0.56
CA LEU A 22 9.27 11.85 0.55
C LEU A 22 8.64 11.88 1.96
N ASP A 23 7.34 12.10 1.99
CA ASP A 23 6.54 12.18 3.21
C ASP A 23 5.20 11.51 3.00
N CYS A 24 4.71 10.84 4.04
CA CYS A 24 3.44 10.13 4.02
C CYS A 24 2.43 10.83 4.94
N ALA A 25 1.41 11.43 4.35
CA ALA A 25 0.29 12.01 5.08
C ALA A 25 -0.83 10.97 5.18
N LEU A 26 -0.85 10.18 6.26
CA LEU A 26 -1.98 9.31 6.60
C LEU A 26 -3.01 10.09 7.42
N GLU A 27 -4.26 10.00 6.98
CA GLU A 27 -5.42 10.64 7.64
C GLU A 27 -6.14 9.64 8.56
N CYS A 28 -6.11 8.35 8.24
CA CYS A 28 -6.73 7.29 9.05
C CYS A 28 -6.00 5.94 8.90
N GLU A 29 -6.44 4.92 9.65
CA GLU A 29 -5.91 3.54 9.60
C GLU A 29 -4.41 3.37 9.89
N GLY A 30 -3.74 4.39 10.42
CA GLY A 30 -2.30 4.36 10.69
C GLY A 30 -1.87 3.27 11.68
N GLU A 31 -2.69 2.98 12.70
CA GLU A 31 -2.44 1.92 13.68
C GLU A 31 -2.91 0.54 13.24
N SER A 32 -3.70 0.47 12.17
CA SER A 32 -4.32 -0.77 11.71
C SER A 32 -3.28 -1.76 11.23
N ARG A 33 -3.49 -3.04 11.55
CA ARG A 33 -2.59 -4.17 11.28
C ARG A 33 -3.29 -5.16 10.36
N ASN A 34 -2.53 -6.06 9.75
CA ASN A 34 -3.05 -7.01 8.75
C ASN A 34 -3.78 -6.29 7.62
N VAL A 35 -3.18 -5.19 7.14
CA VAL A 35 -3.80 -4.27 6.18
C VAL A 35 -3.35 -4.64 4.77
N LEU A 36 -4.30 -4.73 3.84
CA LEU A 36 -4.01 -4.57 2.42
C LEU A 36 -3.98 -3.09 2.08
N TYR A 37 -2.96 -2.66 1.35
CA TYR A 37 -2.87 -1.30 0.89
C TYR A 37 -2.54 -1.27 -0.60
N ALA A 38 -2.92 -0.17 -1.25
CA ALA A 38 -2.63 0.08 -2.64
C ALA A 38 -2.14 1.52 -2.83
N PHE A 39 -1.20 1.70 -3.75
CA PHE A 39 -0.80 3.01 -4.25
C PHE A 39 -1.50 3.27 -5.57
N ILE A 40 -2.13 4.44 -5.67
CA ILE A 40 -2.96 4.82 -6.81
C ILE A 40 -2.52 6.18 -7.31
N SER A 41 -2.38 6.35 -8.62
CA SER A 41 -2.12 7.64 -9.25
C SER A 41 -2.97 7.77 -10.50
N GLY A 42 -3.62 8.93 -10.69
CA GLY A 42 -4.50 9.16 -11.84
C GLY A 42 -5.63 8.12 -12.00
N GLY A 43 -6.05 7.46 -10.91
CA GLY A 43 -7.03 6.37 -10.92
C GLY A 43 -6.50 4.99 -11.34
N GLU A 44 -5.21 4.88 -11.65
CA GLU A 44 -4.50 3.62 -11.94
C GLU A 44 -3.89 3.02 -10.66
N VAL A 45 -4.06 1.71 -10.47
CA VAL A 45 -3.44 0.99 -9.34
C VAL A 45 -1.99 0.68 -9.70
N LEU A 46 -1.06 1.36 -9.04
CA LEU A 46 0.37 1.22 -9.30
C LEU A 46 0.96 0.03 -8.55
N TYR A 47 0.52 -0.16 -7.31
CA TYR A 47 1.04 -1.18 -6.41
C TYR A 47 -0.05 -1.68 -5.46
N VAL A 48 0.00 -2.96 -5.12
CA VAL A 48 -0.77 -3.58 -4.03
C VAL A 48 0.22 -4.31 -3.12
N GLY A 49 0.10 -4.11 -1.82
CA GLY A 49 0.89 -4.84 -0.83
C GLY A 49 0.10 -5.13 0.43
N LYS A 50 0.65 -5.99 1.27
CA LYS A 50 0.13 -6.29 2.61
C LYS A 50 1.11 -5.94 3.71
N THR A 51 0.61 -5.77 4.92
CA THR A 51 1.46 -5.66 6.11
C THR A 51 0.79 -6.24 7.35
N THR A 52 1.57 -6.95 8.17
CA THR A 52 1.17 -7.40 9.52
C THR A 52 1.53 -6.37 10.60
N GLN A 53 2.33 -5.37 10.25
CA GLN A 53 2.69 -4.25 11.11
C GLN A 53 1.66 -3.12 10.97
N PRO A 54 1.65 -2.13 11.88
CA PRO A 54 0.84 -0.93 11.69
C PRO A 54 1.12 -0.27 10.34
N LEU A 55 0.07 0.17 9.64
CA LEU A 55 0.18 0.78 8.32
C LEU A 55 1.19 1.94 8.31
N LYS A 56 1.15 2.80 9.34
CA LYS A 56 2.10 3.91 9.49
C LYS A 56 3.56 3.45 9.49
N LYS A 57 3.85 2.28 10.09
CA LYS A 57 5.20 1.72 10.16
C LYS A 57 5.64 1.19 8.80
N ARG A 58 4.72 0.59 8.04
CA ARG A 58 4.99 0.15 6.66
C ARG A 58 5.28 1.35 5.76
N MET A 59 4.50 2.42 5.87
CA MET A 59 4.72 3.66 5.12
C MET A 59 6.04 4.32 5.52
N TYR A 60 6.34 4.43 6.82
CA TYR A 60 7.63 4.93 7.28
C TYR A 60 8.81 4.15 6.68
N GLY A 61 8.67 2.83 6.50
CA GLY A 61 9.67 2.01 5.83
C GLY A 61 9.95 2.43 4.39
N TYR A 62 8.93 2.81 3.61
CA TYR A 62 9.12 3.39 2.27
C TYR A 62 9.68 4.80 2.34
N GLN A 63 9.31 5.59 3.35
CA GLN A 63 9.82 6.95 3.53
C GLN A 63 11.32 6.97 3.85
N ASN A 64 11.75 6.08 4.74
CA ASN A 64 13.10 5.99 5.27
C ASN A 64 13.62 4.54 5.14
N PRO A 65 13.93 4.07 3.92
CA PRO A 65 14.36 2.70 3.71
C PRO A 65 15.73 2.44 4.33
N GLY A 66 15.87 1.31 5.04
CA GLY A 66 17.18 0.80 5.43
C GLY A 66 17.99 0.32 4.23
N THR A 67 19.32 0.33 4.34
CA THR A 67 20.25 0.00 3.23
C THR A 67 20.08 -1.41 2.64
N THR A 68 19.51 -2.34 3.40
CA THR A 68 19.25 -3.73 2.97
C THR A 68 17.80 -3.96 2.53
N GLN A 69 16.92 -2.97 2.63
CA GLN A 69 15.49 -3.10 2.36
C GLN A 69 15.17 -2.80 0.90
N SER A 70 15.60 -3.67 0.00
CA SER A 70 15.49 -3.48 -1.47
C SER A 70 14.09 -3.10 -1.96
N THR A 71 13.02 -3.71 -1.43
CA THR A 71 11.62 -3.32 -1.73
C THR A 71 11.34 -1.88 -1.35
N ASN A 72 11.74 -1.46 -0.14
CA ASN A 72 11.48 -0.13 0.35
C ASN A 72 12.30 0.92 -0.41
N ILE A 73 13.57 0.62 -0.71
CA ILE A 73 14.45 1.47 -1.54
C ILE A 73 13.82 1.69 -2.92
N LYS A 74 13.36 0.61 -3.56
CA LYS A 74 12.73 0.69 -4.88
C LYS A 74 11.42 1.46 -4.83
N GLY A 75 10.59 1.22 -3.81
CA GLY A 75 9.33 1.93 -3.61
C GLY A 75 9.55 3.42 -3.37
N ASN A 76 10.50 3.78 -2.51
CA ASN A 76 10.90 5.15 -2.26
C ASN A 76 11.29 5.87 -3.56
N ARG A 77 12.14 5.24 -4.39
CA ARG A 77 12.55 5.81 -5.68
C ARG A 77 11.35 6.03 -6.61
N LEU A 78 10.52 5.01 -6.81
CA LEU A 78 9.35 5.10 -7.69
C LEU A 78 8.35 6.17 -7.23
N LEU A 79 8.14 6.32 -5.92
CA LEU A 79 7.29 7.36 -5.36
C LEU A 79 7.90 8.76 -5.59
N ASN A 80 9.20 8.93 -5.34
CA ASN A 80 9.87 10.21 -5.61
C ASN A 80 9.84 10.59 -7.08
N ASP A 81 10.14 9.65 -7.99
CA ASP A 81 10.14 9.88 -9.44
C ASP A 81 8.76 10.40 -9.90
N LEU A 82 7.70 9.75 -9.43
CA LEU A 82 6.32 10.07 -9.81
C LEU A 82 5.83 11.39 -9.20
N ILE A 83 6.12 11.67 -7.93
CA ILE A 83 5.70 12.93 -7.30
C ILE A 83 6.49 14.11 -7.87
N THR A 84 7.77 13.89 -8.24
CA THR A 84 8.60 14.92 -8.87
C THR A 84 8.17 15.23 -10.31
N SER A 85 7.57 14.27 -11.03
CA SER A 85 6.95 14.52 -12.35
C SER A 85 5.64 15.31 -12.26
N GLY A 86 5.15 15.62 -11.05
CA GLY A 86 3.92 16.37 -10.82
C GLY A 86 2.68 15.51 -10.60
N ASP A 87 2.84 14.18 -10.56
CA ASP A 87 1.75 13.28 -10.28
C ASP A 87 1.47 13.17 -8.77
N THR A 88 0.26 12.73 -8.43
CA THR A 88 -0.15 12.48 -7.04
C THR A 88 -0.26 10.99 -6.79
N VAL A 89 0.12 10.54 -5.59
CA VAL A 89 -0.02 9.14 -5.20
C VAL A 89 -0.87 9.02 -3.96
N GLU A 90 -2.09 8.52 -4.14
CA GLU A 90 -3.03 8.22 -3.08
C GLU A 90 -2.74 6.84 -2.47
N ILE A 91 -3.05 6.72 -1.19
CA ILE A 91 -2.93 5.47 -0.44
C ILE A 91 -4.35 5.01 -0.11
N TYR A 92 -4.69 3.82 -0.59
CA TYR A 92 -5.93 3.15 -0.24
C TYR A 92 -5.62 1.98 0.67
N ALA A 93 -6.47 1.73 1.66
CA ALA A 93 -6.32 0.59 2.56
C ALA A 93 -7.63 -0.18 2.76
N LEU A 94 -7.47 -1.48 2.96
CA LEU A 94 -8.47 -2.42 3.41
C LEU A 94 -7.90 -3.10 4.68
N PRO A 95 -8.16 -2.53 5.87
CA PRO A 95 -7.78 -3.14 7.13
C PRO A 95 -8.56 -4.44 7.36
N ASP A 96 -7.91 -5.42 8.00
CA ASP A 96 -8.59 -6.61 8.49
C ASP A 96 -9.21 -6.30 9.85
N HIS A 97 -10.53 -6.21 9.89
CA HIS A 97 -11.28 -5.93 11.12
C HIS A 97 -11.41 -7.15 12.03
N GLY A 98 -10.79 -8.28 11.72
CA GLY A 98 -10.90 -9.48 12.54
C GLY A 98 -12.23 -10.20 12.37
N LEU A 99 -12.97 -9.94 11.30
CA LEU A 99 -14.35 -10.42 11.15
C LEU A 99 -14.45 -11.80 10.49
N LEU A 100 -13.37 -12.30 9.90
CA LEU A 100 -13.35 -13.60 9.22
C LEU A 100 -12.68 -14.65 10.10
N HIS A 101 -13.51 -15.51 10.67
CA HIS A 101 -13.10 -16.66 11.47
C HIS A 101 -13.61 -17.95 10.84
N LEU A 102 -12.76 -18.97 10.82
CA LEU A 102 -13.14 -20.36 10.57
C LEU A 102 -12.88 -21.15 11.85
N GLY A 103 -13.91 -21.31 12.67
CA GLY A 103 -13.75 -21.79 14.05
C GLY A 103 -12.84 -20.84 14.84
N ASP A 104 -11.81 -21.38 15.47
CA ASP A 104 -10.83 -20.60 16.26
C ASP A 104 -9.74 -19.93 15.40
N PHE A 105 -9.72 -20.18 14.10
CA PHE A 105 -8.69 -19.65 13.20
C PHE A 105 -9.13 -18.34 12.56
N HIS A 106 -8.30 -17.30 12.74
CA HIS A 106 -8.48 -16.03 12.07
C HIS A 106 -7.94 -16.09 10.63
N ILE A 107 -8.81 -15.80 9.66
CA ILE A 107 -8.42 -15.77 8.25
C ILE A 107 -7.80 -14.41 7.96
N ASN A 108 -6.52 -14.40 7.60
CA ASN A 108 -5.84 -13.19 7.15
C ASN A 108 -6.33 -12.80 5.75
N LEU A 109 -7.26 -11.86 5.69
CA LEU A 109 -7.84 -11.33 4.45
C LEU A 109 -6.76 -10.80 3.50
N ALA A 110 -5.72 -10.20 4.06
CA ALA A 110 -4.62 -9.64 3.30
C ALA A 110 -3.79 -10.72 2.59
N ALA A 111 -3.56 -11.85 3.24
CA ALA A 111 -2.86 -12.97 2.61
C ALA A 111 -3.69 -13.61 1.50
N GLY A 112 -5.01 -13.74 1.69
CA GLY A 112 -5.89 -14.43 0.73
C GLY A 112 -6.25 -13.62 -0.51
N LEU A 113 -6.34 -12.29 -0.41
CA LEU A 113 -6.75 -11.43 -1.53
C LEU A 113 -5.60 -10.84 -2.33
N GLU A 114 -4.39 -10.74 -1.78
CA GLU A 114 -3.27 -10.09 -2.46
C GLU A 114 -2.95 -10.71 -3.83
N ASP A 115 -2.71 -12.02 -3.90
CA ASP A 115 -2.37 -12.70 -5.15
C ASP A 115 -3.51 -12.58 -6.19
N SER A 116 -4.75 -12.65 -5.72
CA SER A 116 -5.94 -12.48 -6.57
C SER A 116 -6.06 -11.05 -7.11
N LEU A 117 -5.74 -10.04 -6.29
CA LEU A 117 -5.73 -8.63 -6.69
C LEU A 117 -4.59 -8.35 -7.68
N ILE A 118 -3.38 -8.82 -7.40
CA ILE A 118 -2.23 -8.67 -8.30
C ILE A 118 -2.50 -9.36 -9.63
N GLY A 119 -3.01 -10.59 -9.63
CA GLY A 119 -3.32 -11.32 -10.86
C GLY A 119 -4.39 -10.65 -11.73
N LYS A 120 -5.42 -10.03 -11.11
CA LYS A 120 -6.52 -9.37 -11.83
C LYS A 120 -6.22 -7.92 -12.23
N LEU A 121 -5.47 -7.18 -11.43
CA LEU A 121 -5.19 -5.76 -11.64
C LEU A 121 -3.85 -5.52 -12.35
N GLN A 122 -2.94 -6.51 -12.30
CA GLN A 122 -1.58 -6.44 -12.83
C GLN A 122 -0.88 -5.10 -12.55
N PRO A 123 -0.77 -4.68 -11.27
CA PRO A 123 -0.19 -3.38 -10.95
C PRO A 123 1.26 -3.28 -11.46
N LYS A 124 1.58 -2.16 -12.12
CA LYS A 124 2.88 -1.93 -12.77
C LYS A 124 4.06 -2.23 -11.84
N TRP A 125 3.96 -1.85 -10.56
CA TRP A 125 5.08 -1.97 -9.62
C TRP A 125 5.23 -3.37 -9.03
N ASN A 126 4.14 -4.14 -8.87
CA ASN A 126 4.21 -5.55 -8.45
C ASN A 126 4.93 -6.42 -9.50
N GLY A 127 4.63 -6.22 -10.79
CA GLY A 127 5.28 -6.93 -11.89
C GLY A 127 6.77 -6.59 -12.07
N CYS A 128 7.19 -5.40 -11.65
CA CYS A 128 8.60 -4.98 -11.67
C CYS A 128 9.44 -5.61 -10.53
N GLY A 129 8.90 -6.53 -9.74
CA GLY A 129 9.63 -7.19 -8.65
C GLY A 129 9.62 -6.43 -7.32
N LEU A 130 8.68 -5.49 -7.12
CA LEU A 130 8.38 -4.97 -5.80
C LEU A 130 7.59 -6.05 -5.05
N LYS A 131 8.28 -6.85 -4.24
CA LYS A 131 7.65 -7.91 -3.46
C LYS A 131 6.89 -7.32 -2.28
N SER A 132 5.65 -7.77 -2.10
CA SER A 132 4.75 -7.46 -0.98
C SER A 132 5.39 -7.70 0.37
#